data_AF-A0A497QP69-F1
#
_entry.id   AF-A0A497QP69-F1
#
_cell.length_a   1.000
_cell.length_b   1.000
_cell.length_c   1.000
_cell.angle_alpha   90.00
_cell.angle_beta   90.00
_cell.angle_gamma   90.00
#
_symmetry.space_group_name_H-M   'P 1'
#
loop_
_entity.id
_entity.type
_entity.pdbx_description
1 polymer ?
#
loop_
_entity_poly.entity_id
_entity_poly.type
_entity_poly.pdbx_seq_one_letter_code
_entity_poly.pdbx_strand_id
1 'polypeptide(L)'
;MNEKAAKIQKEKKTLEIMIQIYCRAKHETRSQLCDSCQDIFDYAVKRLNSCPLLENKPTCAKCPIHCYAPEYREKIREIMRFSGPRMLYSHPFLAINHLSDLLKKRK
;
A
#
# COMPACT_ATOMS: atom_id res chain seq x y z
N MET A 1 -23.68 4.32 7.09
CA MET A 1 -22.49 4.57 6.25
C MET A 1 -21.65 3.30 6.23
N ASN A 2 -21.27 2.80 5.06
CA ASN A 2 -20.69 1.46 4.91
C ASN A 2 -19.19 1.47 5.26
N GLU A 3 -18.84 1.15 6.52
CA GLU A 3 -17.46 1.17 7.07
C GLU A 3 -16.44 0.41 6.19
N LYS A 4 -16.91 -0.60 5.47
CA LYS A 4 -16.13 -1.44 4.54
C LYS A 4 -15.55 -0.63 3.38
N ALA A 5 -16.38 0.19 2.74
CA ALA A 5 -15.96 1.04 1.63
C ALA A 5 -14.93 2.08 2.10
N ALA A 6 -15.09 2.59 3.33
CA ALA A 6 -14.13 3.52 3.91
C ALA A 6 -12.76 2.88 4.19
N LYS A 7 -12.70 1.62 4.66
CA LYS A 7 -11.44 0.89 4.87
C LYS A 7 -10.70 0.65 3.55
N ILE A 8 -11.40 0.15 2.53
CA ILE A 8 -10.82 -0.07 1.20
C ILE A 8 -10.34 1.25 0.59
N GLN A 9 -11.11 2.33 0.74
CA GLN A 9 -10.72 3.63 0.22
C GLN A 9 -9.46 4.18 0.92
N LYS A 10 -9.31 3.95 2.22
CA LYS A 10 -8.07 4.27 2.95
C LYS A 10 -6.88 3.48 2.39
N GLU A 11 -7.02 2.16 2.23
CA GLU A 11 -5.95 1.32 1.66
C GLU A 11 -5.55 1.78 0.25
N LYS A 12 -6.53 2.13 -0.60
CA LYS A 12 -6.28 2.67 -1.95
C LYS A 12 -5.49 3.98 -1.89
N LYS A 13 -5.91 4.94 -1.06
CA LYS A 13 -5.22 6.23 -0.92
C LYS A 13 -3.79 6.06 -0.40
N THR A 14 -3.60 5.20 0.61
CA THR A 14 -2.25 4.89 1.12
C THR A 14 -1.37 4.32 0.00
N LEU A 15 -1.89 3.37 -0.77
CA LEU A 15 -1.15 2.76 -1.87
C LEU A 15 -0.79 3.78 -2.95
N GLU A 16 -1.74 4.63 -3.33
CA GLU A 16 -1.55 5.71 -4.30
C GLU A 16 -0.39 6.63 -3.90
N ILE A 17 -0.40 7.12 -2.65
CA ILE A 17 0.66 7.98 -2.11
C ILE A 17 2.01 7.25 -2.16
N MET A 18 2.05 5.98 -1.76
CA MET A 18 3.29 5.20 -1.77
C MET A 18 3.85 5.02 -3.18
N ILE A 19 2.99 4.77 -4.17
CA ILE A 19 3.39 4.64 -5.58
C ILE A 19 3.84 6.00 -6.13
N GLN A 20 3.17 7.10 -5.77
CA GLN A 20 3.57 8.46 -6.16
C GLN A 20 4.97 8.80 -5.63
N ILE A 21 5.26 8.52 -4.36
CA ILE A 21 6.59 8.73 -3.76
C ILE A 21 7.67 7.96 -4.55
N TYR A 22 7.39 6.70 -4.87
CA TYR A 22 8.30 5.85 -5.65
C TYR A 22 8.51 6.40 -7.06
N CYS A 23 7.41 6.69 -7.77
CA CYS A 23 7.41 7.17 -9.15
C CYS A 23 8.15 8.50 -9.30
N ARG A 24 7.94 9.44 -8.37
CA ARG A 24 8.66 10.74 -8.38
C ARG A 24 10.16 10.56 -8.15
N ALA A 25 10.54 9.68 -7.22
CA ALA A 25 11.93 9.50 -6.86
C ALA A 25 12.72 8.62 -7.85
N LYS A 26 12.06 7.70 -8.55
CA LYS A 26 12.71 6.75 -9.49
C LYS A 26 12.56 7.12 -10.95
N HIS A 27 11.46 7.75 -11.33
CA HIS A 27 11.14 8.09 -12.72
C HIS A 27 11.05 9.59 -12.96
N GLU A 28 11.42 10.42 -11.97
CA GLU A 28 11.48 11.90 -12.08
C GLU A 28 10.17 12.57 -12.54
N THR A 29 9.05 11.88 -12.35
CA THR A 29 7.72 12.40 -12.63
C THR A 29 7.37 13.54 -11.67
N ARG A 30 6.66 14.58 -12.15
CA ARG A 30 6.34 15.77 -11.34
C ARG A 30 4.92 15.76 -10.76
N SER A 31 3.92 15.35 -11.55
CA SER A 31 2.51 15.50 -11.18
C SER A 31 1.70 14.21 -11.26
N GLN A 32 1.96 13.36 -12.25
CA GLN A 32 1.20 12.14 -12.52
C GLN A 32 2.07 10.89 -12.39
N LEU A 33 1.43 9.75 -12.15
CA LEU A 33 2.10 8.46 -12.25
C LEU A 33 2.48 8.22 -13.72
N CYS A 34 3.67 7.67 -13.97
CA CYS A 34 3.98 7.14 -15.29
C CYS A 34 3.17 5.87 -15.55
N ASP A 35 3.06 5.46 -16.81
CA ASP A 35 2.25 4.32 -17.24
C ASP A 35 2.56 3.03 -16.45
N SER A 36 3.84 2.78 -16.16
CA SER A 36 4.24 1.59 -15.40
C SER A 36 3.80 1.63 -13.94
N CYS A 37 3.81 2.80 -13.30
CA CYS A 37 3.33 2.97 -11.93
C CYS A 37 1.80 3.00 -11.86
N GLN A 38 1.15 3.53 -12.89
CA GLN A 38 -0.30 3.53 -13.04
C GLN A 38 -0.82 2.09 -13.18
N ASP A 39 -0.19 1.27 -14.02
CA ASP A 39 -0.54 -0.15 -14.20
C ASP A 39 -0.46 -0.95 -12.88
N ILE A 40 0.59 -0.73 -12.09
CA ILE A 40 0.73 -1.35 -10.76
C ILE A 40 -0.40 -0.92 -9.82
N PHE A 41 -0.76 0.38 -9.83
CA PHE A 41 -1.83 0.91 -9.00
C PHE A 41 -3.19 0.32 -9.39
N ASP A 42 -3.50 0.30 -10.69
CA ASP A 42 -4.77 -0.22 -11.21
C ASP A 42 -4.91 -1.72 -10.95
N TYR A 43 -3.83 -2.48 -11.14
CA TYR A 43 -3.78 -3.90 -10.77
C TYR A 43 -4.10 -4.09 -9.29
N ALA A 44 -3.46 -3.32 -8.42
CA ALA A 44 -3.66 -3.43 -6.98
C ALA A 44 -5.08 -3.03 -6.54
N VAL A 45 -5.63 -1.96 -7.12
CA VAL A 45 -7.01 -1.51 -6.90
C VAL A 45 -8.02 -2.57 -7.32
N LYS A 46 -7.80 -3.21 -8.47
CA LYS A 46 -8.63 -4.33 -8.94
C LYS A 46 -8.62 -5.49 -7.94
N ARG A 47 -7.44 -5.88 -7.43
CA ARG A 47 -7.32 -6.93 -6.41
C ARG A 47 -7.95 -6.55 -5.07
N LEU A 48 -7.89 -5.27 -4.69
CA LEU A 48 -8.54 -4.76 -3.48
C LEU A 48 -10.06 -4.86 -3.56
N ASN A 49 -10.63 -4.47 -4.70
CA ASN A 49 -12.09 -4.51 -4.92
C ASN A 49 -12.62 -5.94 -4.98
N SER A 50 -11.84 -6.88 -5.53
CA SER A 50 -12.22 -8.29 -5.67
C SER A 50 -11.72 -9.17 -4.51
N CYS A 51 -11.30 -8.60 -3.38
CA CYS A 51 -10.78 -9.38 -2.27
C CYS A 51 -11.90 -10.25 -1.66
N PRO A 52 -11.71 -11.57 -1.46
CA PRO A 52 -12.73 -12.41 -0.83
C PRO A 52 -12.77 -12.26 0.70
N LEU A 53 -11.71 -11.74 1.31
CA LEU A 53 -11.54 -11.65 2.77
C LEU A 53 -12.02 -10.31 3.38
N LEU A 54 -12.65 -9.43 2.59
CA LEU A 54 -13.04 -8.05 2.90
C LEU A 54 -13.05 -7.66 4.39
N GLU A 55 -13.92 -8.29 5.18
CA GLU A 55 -14.14 -7.98 6.61
C GLU A 55 -12.95 -8.35 7.48
N ASN A 56 -12.44 -9.58 7.35
CA ASN A 56 -11.34 -10.12 8.14
C ASN A 56 -9.98 -9.98 7.44
N LYS A 57 -9.88 -9.07 6.46
CA LYS A 57 -8.69 -8.92 5.64
C LYS A 57 -7.50 -8.51 6.53
N PRO A 58 -6.44 -9.35 6.64
CA PRO A 58 -5.19 -8.95 7.27
C PRO A 58 -4.38 -8.06 6.33
N THR A 59 -3.23 -7.56 6.78
CA THR A 59 -2.31 -6.84 5.88
C THR A 59 -1.89 -7.75 4.71
N CYS A 60 -1.67 -7.18 3.52
CA CYS A 60 -1.30 -7.96 2.33
C CYS A 60 -0.06 -8.84 2.55
N ALA A 61 0.87 -8.40 3.42
CA ALA A 61 2.06 -9.16 3.79
C ALA A 61 1.76 -10.43 4.60
N LYS A 62 0.67 -10.45 5.37
CA LYS A 62 0.21 -11.57 6.21
C LYS A 62 -1.03 -12.27 5.61
N CYS A 63 -1.36 -11.99 4.36
CA CYS A 63 -2.55 -12.53 3.73
C CYS A 63 -2.38 -14.04 3.47
N PRO A 64 -3.36 -14.88 3.85
CA PRO A 64 -3.28 -16.32 3.60
C PRO A 64 -3.41 -16.66 2.11
N ILE A 65 -3.92 -15.72 1.30
CA ILE A 65 -4.09 -15.88 -0.15
C ILE A 65 -2.99 -15.15 -0.91
N HIS A 66 -2.45 -15.79 -1.94
CA HIS A 66 -1.52 -15.18 -2.88
C HIS A 66 -2.28 -14.67 -4.11
N CYS A 67 -2.85 -13.46 -4.01
CA CYS A 67 -3.66 -12.87 -5.07
C CYS A 67 -2.87 -11.99 -6.07
N TYR A 68 -1.61 -11.68 -5.77
CA TYR A 68 -0.74 -10.92 -6.67
C TYR A 68 0.06 -11.86 -7.56
N ALA A 69 0.09 -11.58 -8.86
CA ALA A 69 1.04 -12.23 -9.75
C ALA A 69 2.48 -11.91 -9.31
N PRO A 70 3.45 -12.84 -9.50
CA PRO A 70 4.81 -12.69 -8.99
C PRO A 70 5.47 -11.35 -9.34
N GLU A 71 5.37 -10.93 -10.59
CA GLU A 71 5.96 -9.68 -11.10
C GLU A 71 5.41 -8.44 -10.36
N TYR A 72 4.08 -8.33 -10.23
CA TYR A 72 3.45 -7.23 -9.50
C TYR A 72 3.76 -7.29 -7.99
N ARG A 73 3.92 -8.50 -7.45
CA ARG A 73 4.24 -8.71 -6.03
C ARG A 73 5.65 -8.23 -5.71
N GLU A 74 6.60 -8.40 -6.61
CA GLU A 74 7.97 -7.89 -6.44
C GLU A 74 7.99 -6.37 -6.52
N LYS A 75 7.39 -5.80 -7.57
CA LYS A 75 7.28 -4.35 -7.73
C LYS A 75 6.60 -3.69 -6.53
N ILE A 76 5.48 -4.23 -6.04
CA ILE A 76 4.79 -3.64 -4.89
C ILE A 76 5.62 -3.74 -3.61
N ARG A 77 6.40 -4.81 -3.41
CA ARG A 77 7.32 -4.91 -2.26
C ARG A 77 8.44 -3.89 -2.34
N GLU A 78 8.98 -3.66 -3.53
CA GLU A 78 9.97 -2.62 -3.76
C GLU A 78 9.41 -1.24 -3.39
N ILE A 79 8.23 -0.90 -3.93
CA ILE A 79 7.51 0.34 -3.60
C ILE A 79 7.27 0.44 -2.09
N MET A 80 6.80 -0.63 -1.44
CA MET A 80 6.54 -0.63 0.00
C MET A 80 7.83 -0.39 0.81
N ARG A 81 8.93 -1.05 0.45
CA ARG A 81 10.24 -0.89 1.11
C ARG A 81 10.82 0.50 0.89
N PHE A 82 10.65 1.06 -0.31
CA PHE A 82 11.16 2.37 -0.65
C PHE A 82 10.32 3.50 -0.04
N SER A 83 9.01 3.44 -0.21
CA SER A 83 8.09 4.51 0.16
C SER A 83 7.64 4.42 1.61
N GLY A 84 7.65 3.24 2.25
CA GLY A 84 7.24 3.05 3.64
C GLY A 84 7.96 3.98 4.62
N PRO A 85 9.30 3.97 4.69
CA PRO A 85 10.05 4.89 5.54
C PRO A 85 9.84 6.36 5.16
N ARG A 86 9.74 6.67 3.86
CA ARG A 86 9.53 8.02 3.31
C ARG A 86 8.16 8.60 3.63
N MET A 87 7.15 7.74 3.79
CA MET A 87 5.81 8.12 4.23
C MET A 87 5.81 8.60 5.68
N LEU A 88 6.67 8.05 6.54
CA LEU A 88 6.81 8.49 7.95
C LEU A 88 7.36 9.93 8.04
N TYR A 89 8.24 10.32 7.11
CA TYR A 89 8.78 11.68 7.04
C TYR A 89 7.76 12.70 6.51
N SER A 90 6.83 12.28 5.64
CA SER A 90 5.84 13.17 5.03
C SER A 90 4.58 13.31 5.88
N HIS A 91 4.21 12.27 6.64
CA HIS A 91 3.00 12.22 7.47
C HIS A 91 3.32 11.66 8.88
N PRO A 92 3.97 12.44 9.76
CA PRO A 92 4.52 11.97 11.04
C PRO A 92 3.46 11.43 12.02
N PHE A 93 2.19 11.85 11.92
CA PHE A 93 1.14 11.40 12.84
C PHE A 93 0.57 10.00 12.52
N LEU A 94 0.69 9.51 11.28
CA LEU A 94 0.25 8.15 10.90
C LEU A 94 1.28 7.07 11.30
N ALA A 95 2.53 7.46 11.47
CA ALA A 95 3.66 6.61 11.89
C ALA A 95 3.52 6.10 13.33
N ILE A 96 3.09 6.97 14.24
CA ILE A 96 3.17 6.73 15.69
C ILE A 96 2.17 5.66 16.14
N ASN A 97 0.98 5.60 15.52
CA ASN A 97 -0.02 4.58 15.83
C ASN A 97 0.32 3.17 15.32
N HIS A 98 1.28 3.04 14.38
CA HIS A 98 1.67 1.72 13.83
C HIS A 98 2.93 1.15 14.48
N LEU A 99 3.70 1.98 15.20
CA LEU A 99 4.92 1.56 15.89
C LEU A 99 4.62 0.88 17.23
N SER A 100 3.55 1.27 17.93
CA SER A 100 3.11 0.64 19.18
C SER A 100 2.72 -0.84 19.01
N ASP A 101 2.12 -1.22 17.88
CA ASP A 101 1.78 -2.62 17.56
C ASP A 101 3.00 -3.48 17.19
N LEU A 102 4.11 -2.86 16.75
CA LEU A 102 5.36 -3.57 16.45
C LEU A 102 6.24 -3.78 17.70
N LEU A 103 6.10 -2.93 18.72
CA LEU A 103 6.87 -3.02 19.96
C LEU A 103 6.27 -3.97 21.01
N LYS A 104 4.98 -4.34 20.89
CA LYS A 104 4.28 -5.19 21.87
C LYS A 104 4.59 -6.69 21.77
N LYS A 105 5.59 -7.11 20.96
CA LYS A 105 6.00 -8.52 20.82
C LYS A 105 7.49 -8.79 21.09
N ARG A 106 8.07 -8.06 22.05
CA ARG A 106 9.31 -8.46 22.75
C ARG A 106 9.22 -8.21 24.26
N LYS A 107 8.37 -8.98 24.94
CA LYS A 107 8.68 -9.69 26.19
C LYS A 107 7.50 -10.59 26.54
#